data_AF-A0A968LAS6-F1
#
_entry.id   AF-A0A968LAS6-F1
#
_cell.length_a   1.000
_cell.length_b   1.000
_cell.length_c   1.000
_cell.angle_alpha   90.00
_cell.angle_beta   90.00
_cell.angle_gamma   90.00
#
_symmetry.space_group_name_H-M   'P 1'
#
loop_
_entity.id
_entity.type
_entity.pdbx_description
1 polymer ?
#
loop_
_entity_poly.entity_id
_entity_poly.type
_entity_poly.pdbx_seq_one_letter_code
_entity_poly.pdbx_strand_id
1 'polypeptide(L)'
;MRIYEGSPRQDWEEVLRSVGAYLDDRGMRDILLVEDDGGFILQGVTVEGASAGRSDALGVAHKETVKIGDEEIAGFMDSAITRRGQPARETPQRYETELRVIGRFIDEHKPRDLFFFELDGAYVLRLSHVTAAGMKHELFEFTREDVASLVARAPSLRRGTTAPAS
;
A
#
# COMPACT_ATOMS: atom_id res chain seq x y z
N MET A 1 6.33 15.96 22.01
CA MET A 1 5.13 15.12 22.24
C MET A 1 4.15 15.42 21.13
N ARG A 2 4.01 14.53 20.14
CA ARG A 2 2.96 14.67 19.13
C ARG A 2 1.98 13.52 19.29
N ILE A 3 0.96 13.86 20.06
CA ILE A 3 -0.36 13.25 20.09
C ILE A 3 -0.96 13.57 18.72
N TYR A 4 -1.08 12.58 17.85
CA TYR A 4 -1.77 12.71 16.56
C TYR A 4 -3.12 12.02 16.68
N GLU A 5 -4.03 12.56 17.49
CA GLU A 5 -5.46 12.37 17.21
C GLU A 5 -5.73 13.06 15.87
N GLY A 6 -6.04 12.29 14.81
CA GLY A 6 -6.42 12.83 13.50
C GLY A 6 -5.35 12.91 12.41
N SER A 7 -4.21 12.20 12.51
CA SER A 7 -3.29 12.06 11.36
C SER A 7 -3.87 11.07 10.32
N PRO A 8 -3.77 11.36 9.00
CA PRO A 8 -4.18 10.44 7.92
C PRO A 8 -3.56 9.04 8.02
N ARG A 9 -2.44 8.90 8.74
CA ARG A 9 -1.67 7.66 8.90
C ARG A 9 -2.24 6.71 9.95
N GLN A 10 -3.51 6.87 10.31
CA GLN A 10 -4.26 5.95 11.20
C GLN A 10 -5.19 5.00 10.43
N ASP A 11 -5.37 5.21 9.12
CA ASP A 11 -6.12 4.33 8.23
C ASP A 11 -5.14 3.79 7.17
N TRP A 12 -4.34 2.80 7.58
CA TRP A 12 -3.38 2.15 6.71
C TRP A 12 -4.07 1.41 5.57
N GLU A 13 -5.29 0.89 5.75
CA GLU A 13 -6.10 0.32 4.66
C GLU A 13 -6.27 1.31 3.51
N GLU A 14 -6.77 2.53 3.76
CA GLU A 14 -7.01 3.50 2.68
C GLU A 14 -5.73 4.23 2.21
N VAL A 15 -4.75 4.47 3.09
CA VAL A 15 -3.45 5.03 2.70
C VAL A 15 -2.72 4.09 1.74
N LEU A 16 -2.54 2.83 2.13
CA LEU A 16 -1.80 1.88 1.30
C LEU A 16 -2.57 1.48 0.04
N ARG A 17 -3.90 1.46 0.09
CA ARG A 17 -4.72 1.34 -1.12
C ARG A 17 -4.43 2.46 -2.10
N SER A 18 -4.38 3.71 -1.62
CA SER A 18 -4.15 4.89 -2.46
C SER A 18 -2.73 4.91 -3.05
N VAL A 19 -1.72 4.54 -2.26
CA VAL A 19 -0.34 4.32 -2.74
C VAL A 19 -0.30 3.18 -3.77
N GLY A 20 -1.06 2.10 -3.56
CA GLY A 20 -1.17 1.00 -4.51
C GLY A 20 -1.73 1.43 -5.86
N ALA A 21 -2.79 2.25 -5.87
CA ALA A 21 -3.34 2.79 -7.11
C ALA A 21 -2.32 3.68 -7.85
N TYR A 22 -1.52 4.47 -7.12
CA TYR A 22 -0.43 5.26 -7.69
C TYR A 22 0.66 4.39 -8.34
N LEU A 23 1.00 3.26 -7.71
CA LEU A 23 1.99 2.30 -8.21
C LEU A 23 1.50 1.60 -9.49
N ASP A 24 0.25 1.12 -9.47
CA ASP A 24 -0.38 0.48 -10.62
C ASP A 24 -0.40 1.44 -11.83
N ASP A 25 -0.73 2.72 -11.62
CA ASP A 25 -0.79 3.73 -12.68
C ASP A 25 0.55 4.02 -13.35
N ARG A 26 1.64 3.87 -12.61
CA ARG A 26 3.00 4.03 -13.11
C ARG A 26 3.62 2.74 -13.62
N GLY A 27 2.97 1.59 -13.41
CA GLY A 27 3.56 0.29 -13.71
C GLY A 27 4.82 0.00 -12.89
N MET A 28 4.91 0.56 -11.68
CA MET A 28 6.04 0.34 -10.77
C MET A 28 5.99 -1.08 -10.16
N ARG A 29 7.15 -1.64 -9.85
CA ARG A 29 7.30 -2.93 -9.14
C ARG A 29 8.55 -2.98 -8.28
N ASP A 30 8.72 -4.04 -7.50
CA ASP A 30 9.89 -4.22 -6.61
C ASP A 30 9.98 -3.05 -5.62
N ILE A 31 8.86 -2.80 -4.96
CA ILE A 31 8.65 -1.58 -4.18
C ILE A 31 9.28 -1.64 -2.79
N LEU A 32 9.70 -0.49 -2.28
CA LEU A 32 10.10 -0.26 -0.90
C LEU A 32 9.44 1.02 -0.41
N LEU A 33 8.83 0.97 0.76
CA LEU A 33 8.16 2.11 1.38
C LEU A 33 8.65 2.24 2.83
N VAL A 34 9.05 3.46 3.18
CA VAL A 34 9.52 3.80 4.54
C VAL A 34 8.75 5.01 5.01
N GLU A 35 8.23 4.98 6.23
CA GLU A 35 7.64 6.17 6.83
C GLU A 35 8.72 7.22 7.15
N ASP A 36 8.40 8.48 6.86
CA ASP A 36 9.16 9.66 7.24
C ASP A 36 8.26 10.57 8.10
N ASP A 37 8.85 11.52 8.82
CA ASP A 37 8.12 12.44 9.70
C ASP A 37 6.97 13.18 8.98
N GLY A 38 7.10 13.40 7.67
CA GLY A 38 6.13 14.11 6.82
C GLY A 38 5.36 13.26 5.81
N GLY A 39 5.51 11.93 5.81
CA GLY A 39 4.79 11.03 4.91
C GLY A 39 5.58 9.75 4.65
N PHE A 40 5.93 9.47 3.40
CA PHE A 40 6.68 8.28 3.00
C PHE A 40 7.80 8.58 2.00
N ILE A 41 8.81 7.70 2.01
CA ILE A 41 9.73 7.52 0.91
C ILE A 41 9.34 6.22 0.21
N LEU A 42 8.95 6.32 -1.05
CA LEU A 42 8.62 5.20 -1.93
C LEU A 42 9.74 5.01 -2.95
N GLN A 43 10.29 3.81 -3.04
CA GLN A 43 11.15 3.37 -4.13
C GLN A 43 10.46 2.27 -4.92
N GLY A 44 10.76 2.19 -6.21
CA GLY A 44 10.35 1.07 -7.04
C GLY A 44 11.06 1.11 -8.39
N VAL A 45 10.76 0.14 -9.22
CA VAL A 45 11.34 -0.07 -10.54
C VAL A 45 10.25 0.04 -11.59
N THR A 46 10.47 0.86 -12.60
CA THR A 46 9.71 0.85 -13.85
C THR A 46 10.54 0.19 -14.94
N VAL A 47 9.89 -0.45 -15.91
CA VAL A 47 10.59 -1.08 -17.04
C VAL A 47 10.05 -0.55 -18.34
N GLU A 48 10.89 0.21 -19.04
CA GLU A 48 10.58 0.78 -20.35
C GLU A 48 10.93 -0.20 -21.47
N GLY A 49 10.20 -0.13 -22.58
CA GLY A 49 10.49 -0.89 -23.80
C GLY A 49 10.00 -2.35 -23.81
N ALA A 50 9.40 -2.85 -22.73
CA ALA A 50 8.77 -4.17 -22.67
C ALA A 50 7.41 -4.17 -23.41
N SER A 51 7.43 -4.08 -24.74
CA SER A 51 6.22 -4.23 -25.55
C SER A 51 5.91 -5.72 -25.80
N ALA A 52 4.65 -6.11 -25.62
CA ALA A 52 4.17 -7.51 -25.70
C ALA A 52 4.20 -8.13 -27.11
N GLY A 53 4.97 -7.60 -28.06
CA GLY A 53 4.84 -7.93 -29.48
C GLY A 53 6.13 -8.11 -30.29
N ARG A 54 7.32 -7.97 -29.70
CA ARG A 54 8.56 -8.21 -30.45
C ARG A 54 9.65 -8.77 -29.54
N SER A 55 9.99 -10.04 -29.77
CA SER A 55 11.08 -10.75 -29.12
C SER A 55 12.39 -9.97 -29.26
N ASP A 56 13.12 -9.87 -28.15
CA ASP A 56 14.55 -9.49 -28.02
C ASP A 56 14.89 -8.03 -27.63
N ALA A 57 13.91 -7.14 -27.41
CA ALA A 57 14.19 -5.89 -26.71
C ALA A 57 14.23 -6.14 -25.19
N LEU A 58 15.45 -6.29 -24.63
CA LEU A 58 15.65 -6.25 -23.18
C LEU A 58 15.12 -4.91 -22.66
N GLY A 59 14.06 -4.96 -21.85
CA GLY A 59 13.52 -3.77 -21.21
C GLY A 59 14.58 -3.12 -20.32
N VAL A 60 14.62 -1.79 -20.31
CA VAL A 60 15.53 -1.05 -19.43
C VAL A 60 14.81 -0.80 -18.11
N ALA A 61 15.41 -1.26 -17.01
CA ALA A 61 14.88 -1.06 -15.67
C ALA A 61 15.38 0.27 -15.09
N HIS A 62 14.46 1.09 -14.62
CA HIS A 62 14.73 2.38 -14.01
C HIS A 62 14.30 2.35 -12.55
N LYS A 63 15.24 2.59 -11.63
CA LYS A 63 14.92 2.78 -10.22
C LYS A 63 14.44 4.21 -10.00
N GLU A 64 13.27 4.34 -9.40
CA GLU A 64 12.68 5.61 -9.01
C GLU A 64 12.64 5.74 -7.49
N THR A 65 12.72 6.97 -7.00
CA THR A 65 12.55 7.31 -5.58
C THR A 65 11.70 8.56 -5.48
N VAL A 66 10.58 8.44 -4.78
CA VAL A 66 9.56 9.46 -4.66
C VAL A 66 9.33 9.71 -3.17
N LYS A 67 9.36 10.99 -2.77
CA LYS A 67 8.86 11.40 -1.46
C LYS A 67 7.38 11.71 -1.61
N ILE A 68 6.54 11.10 -0.80
CA ILE A 68 5.09 11.31 -0.78
C ILE A 68 4.75 11.94 0.57
N GLY A 69 4.47 13.23 0.58
CA GLY A 69 4.04 13.96 1.77
C GLY A 69 2.58 13.74 2.13
N ASP A 70 2.19 14.16 3.33
CA ASP A 70 0.81 14.06 3.84
C ASP A 70 -0.23 14.71 2.91
N GLU A 71 0.08 15.84 2.27
CA GLU A 71 -0.82 16.51 1.31
C GLU A 71 -1.04 15.67 0.04
N GLU A 72 0.00 14.99 -0.44
CA GLU A 72 -0.07 14.14 -1.63
C GLU A 72 -0.87 12.86 -1.33
N ILE A 73 -0.70 12.29 -0.14
CA ILE A 73 -1.51 11.16 0.34
C ILE A 73 -2.99 11.54 0.36
N ALA A 74 -3.34 12.71 0.92
CA ALA A 74 -4.72 13.20 0.94
C ALA A 74 -5.28 13.33 -0.49
N GLY A 75 -4.49 13.89 -1.41
CA GLY A 75 -4.88 13.97 -2.83
C GLY A 75 -5.10 12.61 -3.49
N PHE A 76 -4.30 11.59 -3.14
CA PHE A 76 -4.50 10.22 -3.64
C PHE A 76 -5.79 9.59 -3.11
N MET A 77 -6.10 9.81 -1.83
CA MET A 77 -7.32 9.34 -1.18
C MET A 77 -8.58 9.99 -1.80
N ASP A 78 -8.57 11.31 -1.99
CA ASP A 78 -9.67 12.04 -2.65
C ASP A 78 -9.92 11.55 -4.08
N SER A 79 -8.82 11.29 -4.80
CA SER A 79 -8.89 10.72 -6.13
C SER A 79 -9.47 9.31 -6.10
N ALA A 80 -9.15 8.50 -5.09
CA ALA A 80 -9.71 7.16 -4.91
C ALA A 80 -11.22 7.19 -4.60
N ILE A 81 -11.69 8.18 -3.84
CA ILE A 81 -13.12 8.39 -3.57
C ILE A 81 -13.86 8.80 -4.85
N THR A 82 -13.30 9.74 -5.61
CA THR A 82 -13.90 10.22 -6.87
C THR A 82 -14.02 9.11 -7.92
N ARG A 83 -13.09 8.14 -7.89
CA ARG A 83 -13.13 6.96 -8.76
C ARG A 83 -14.18 5.92 -8.35
N ARG A 84 -14.79 6.00 -7.16
CA ARG A 84 -15.82 5.04 -6.75
C ARG A 84 -17.04 5.16 -7.67
N GLY A 85 -17.39 4.06 -8.34
CA GLY A 85 -18.51 4.00 -9.29
C GLY A 85 -18.15 4.30 -10.75
N GLN A 86 -16.88 4.60 -11.05
CA GLN A 86 -16.39 4.66 -12.42
C GLN A 86 -16.13 3.26 -13.00
N PRO A 87 -16.15 3.09 -14.35
CA PRO A 87 -15.80 1.82 -14.98
C PRO A 87 -14.40 1.35 -14.57
N ALA A 88 -14.22 0.02 -14.54
CA ALA A 88 -12.94 -0.59 -14.17
C ALA A 88 -11.81 -0.11 -15.08
N ARG A 89 -10.62 0.10 -14.50
CA ARG A 89 -9.44 0.53 -15.25
C ARG A 89 -8.93 -0.60 -16.13
N GLU A 90 -8.35 -0.24 -17.27
CA GLU A 90 -7.64 -1.18 -18.14
C GLU A 90 -6.35 -1.70 -17.49
N THR A 91 -5.72 -0.88 -16.64
CA THR A 91 -4.52 -1.26 -15.88
C THR A 91 -4.87 -2.27 -14.77
N PRO A 92 -4.10 -3.36 -14.62
CA PRO A 92 -4.24 -4.26 -13.48
C PRO A 92 -4.12 -3.50 -12.16
N GLN A 93 -5.12 -3.59 -11.29
CA GLN A 93 -5.14 -2.94 -9.97
C GLN A 93 -4.49 -3.84 -8.91
N ARG A 94 -3.29 -4.36 -9.21
CA ARG A 94 -2.62 -5.35 -8.36
C ARG A 94 -2.26 -4.72 -7.01
N TYR A 95 -1.45 -3.66 -7.00
CA TYR A 95 -1.01 -3.05 -5.76
C TYR A 95 -2.17 -2.39 -5.02
N GLU A 96 -3.12 -1.74 -5.71
CA GLU A 96 -4.31 -1.20 -5.04
C GLU A 96 -5.05 -2.30 -4.25
N THR A 97 -5.18 -3.49 -4.83
CA THR A 97 -5.90 -4.61 -4.21
C THR A 97 -5.10 -5.27 -3.07
N GLU A 98 -3.83 -5.58 -3.32
CA GLU A 98 -2.95 -6.28 -2.39
C GLU A 98 -2.60 -5.39 -1.18
N LEU A 99 -2.20 -4.14 -1.44
CA LEU A 99 -1.79 -3.22 -0.37
C LEU A 99 -2.96 -2.78 0.50
N ARG A 100 -4.20 -2.77 -0.01
CA ARG A 100 -5.40 -2.52 0.82
C ARG A 100 -5.55 -3.56 1.93
N VAL A 101 -5.42 -4.85 1.60
CA VAL A 101 -5.62 -5.91 2.61
C VAL A 101 -4.45 -5.99 3.60
N ILE A 102 -3.24 -5.64 3.14
CA ILE A 102 -2.07 -5.48 4.01
C ILE A 102 -2.27 -4.26 4.93
N GLY A 103 -2.75 -3.13 4.40
CA GLY A 103 -3.08 -1.95 5.18
C GLY A 103 -4.06 -2.24 6.31
N ARG A 104 -5.13 -2.98 6.01
CA ARG A 104 -6.08 -3.44 7.04
C ARG A 104 -5.40 -4.27 8.14
N PHE A 105 -4.51 -5.18 7.77
CA PHE A 105 -3.74 -5.94 8.74
C PHE A 105 -2.90 -5.02 9.65
N ILE A 106 -2.27 -3.99 9.07
CA ILE A 106 -1.49 -3.01 9.83
C ILE A 106 -2.38 -2.21 10.80
N ASP A 107 -3.58 -1.83 10.38
CA ASP A 107 -4.57 -1.14 11.24
C ASP A 107 -4.92 -1.96 12.50
N GLU A 108 -5.00 -3.28 12.37
CA GLU A 108 -5.26 -4.18 13.49
C GLU A 108 -4.08 -4.22 14.48
N HIS A 109 -2.85 -3.99 14.01
CA HIS A 109 -1.62 -4.02 14.82
C HIS A 109 -1.29 -2.66 15.46
N LYS A 110 -1.81 -1.55 14.92
CA LYS A 110 -1.60 -0.18 15.43
C LYS A 110 -0.12 0.14 15.71
N PRO A 111 0.77 -0.04 14.72
CA PRO A 111 2.18 0.27 14.92
C PRO A 111 2.41 1.77 15.07
N ARG A 112 3.59 2.11 15.59
CA ARG A 112 4.11 3.47 15.60
C ARG A 112 4.70 3.88 14.25
N ASP A 113 5.34 2.95 13.56
CA ASP A 113 6.11 3.17 12.34
C ASP A 113 6.13 1.88 11.50
N LEU A 114 6.19 2.05 10.18
CA LEU A 114 6.17 1.02 9.14
C LEU A 114 7.41 1.12 8.25
N PHE A 115 8.07 -0.02 8.07
CA PHE A 115 8.97 -0.27 6.95
C PHE A 115 8.45 -1.46 6.17
N PHE A 116 8.32 -1.35 4.85
CA PHE A 116 7.82 -2.45 4.03
C PHE A 116 8.49 -2.51 2.66
N PHE A 117 8.65 -3.72 2.14
CA PHE A 117 9.15 -3.94 0.78
C PHE A 117 8.54 -5.19 0.15
N GLU A 118 8.55 -5.21 -1.18
CA GLU A 118 8.21 -6.37 -2.01
C GLU A 118 9.47 -7.12 -2.41
N LEU A 119 9.39 -8.45 -2.41
CA LEU A 119 10.42 -9.34 -2.94
C LEU A 119 9.74 -10.50 -3.66
N ASP A 120 9.93 -10.62 -4.98
CA ASP A 120 9.38 -11.69 -5.82
C ASP A 120 7.84 -11.87 -5.70
N GLY A 121 7.13 -10.78 -5.37
CA GLY A 121 5.69 -10.74 -5.15
C GLY A 121 5.24 -11.23 -3.77
N ALA A 122 6.17 -11.50 -2.85
CA ALA A 122 5.91 -11.54 -1.42
C ALA A 122 6.15 -10.15 -0.82
N TYR A 123 5.60 -9.91 0.37
CA TYR A 123 5.80 -8.66 1.11
C TYR A 123 6.36 -8.92 2.48
N VAL A 124 7.33 -8.10 2.89
CA VAL A 124 7.92 -8.13 4.22
C VAL A 124 7.70 -6.79 4.90
N LEU A 125 7.15 -6.83 6.11
CA LEU A 125 6.84 -5.67 6.92
C LEU A 125 7.63 -5.74 8.21
N ARG A 126 8.21 -4.60 8.62
CA ARG A 126 8.67 -4.37 9.98
C ARG A 126 7.76 -3.34 10.62
N LEU A 127 7.01 -3.78 11.62
CA LEU A 127 6.20 -2.92 12.47
C LEU A 127 7.00 -2.54 13.71
N SER A 128 7.02 -1.26 14.06
CA SER A 128 7.66 -0.78 15.27
C SER A 128 6.63 -0.31 16.29
N HIS A 129 6.79 -0.67 17.55
CA HIS A 129 5.91 -0.26 18.65
C HIS A 129 6.72 0.42 19.75
N VAL A 130 6.15 1.46 20.36
CA VAL A 130 6.70 2.09 21.56
C VAL A 130 6.11 1.39 22.77
N THR A 131 6.96 0.84 23.63
CA THR A 131 6.57 0.18 24.88
C THR A 131 7.24 0.85 26.08
N ALA A 132 6.79 0.55 27.30
CA ALA A 132 7.45 1.04 28.51
C ALA A 132 8.93 0.60 28.62
N ALA A 133 9.31 -0.50 27.96
CA ALA A 133 10.68 -1.02 27.92
C ALA A 133 11.52 -0.49 26.74
N GLY A 134 10.96 0.39 25.91
CA GLY A 134 11.60 0.92 24.70
C GLY A 134 10.91 0.48 23.41
N MET A 135 11.66 0.46 22.31
CA MET A 135 11.16 0.08 20.98
C MET A 135 11.09 -1.45 20.84
N LYS A 136 9.93 -1.95 20.40
CA LYS A 136 9.74 -3.35 19.98
C LYS A 136 9.57 -3.38 18.46
N HIS A 137 10.21 -4.35 17.81
CA HIS A 137 10.02 -4.60 16.38
C HIS A 137 9.37 -5.97 16.17
N GLU A 138 8.43 -6.02 15.23
CA GLU A 138 7.77 -7.24 14.77
C GLU A 138 7.96 -7.35 13.26
N LEU A 139 8.31 -8.54 12.78
CA LEU A 139 8.49 -8.83 11.37
C LEU A 139 7.36 -9.75 10.90
N PHE A 140 6.74 -9.37 9.80
CA PHE A 140 5.70 -10.15 9.14
C PHE A 140 6.10 -10.38 7.69
N GLU A 141 5.83 -11.58 7.21
CA GLU A 141 5.97 -11.97 5.82
C GLU A 141 4.59 -12.37 5.30
N PHE A 142 4.25 -11.89 4.11
CA PHE A 142 3.09 -12.33 3.35
C PHE A 142 3.58 -12.93 2.05
N THR A 143 3.44 -14.25 1.89
CA THR A 143 3.71 -14.87 0.60
C THR A 143 2.65 -14.45 -0.41
N ARG A 144 2.89 -14.73 -1.69
CA ARG A 144 1.90 -14.48 -2.75
C ARG A 144 0.58 -15.19 -2.47
N GLU A 145 0.64 -16.40 -1.92
CA GLU A 145 -0.53 -17.20 -1.54
C GLU A 145 -1.27 -16.58 -0.36
N ASP A 146 -0.55 -16.08 0.65
CA ASP A 146 -1.16 -15.40 1.79
C ASP A 146 -1.93 -14.16 1.34
N VAL A 147 -1.32 -13.33 0.50
CA VAL A 147 -1.96 -12.12 -0.05
C VAL A 147 -3.20 -12.50 -0.86
N ALA A 148 -3.10 -13.49 -1.75
CA ALA A 148 -4.23 -13.96 -2.54
C ALA A 148 -5.38 -14.45 -1.64
N SER A 149 -5.07 -15.16 -0.55
CA SER A 149 -6.05 -15.59 0.42
C SER A 149 -6.69 -14.42 1.18
N LEU A 150 -5.92 -13.39 1.54
CA LEU A 150 -6.44 -12.19 2.21
C LEU A 150 -7.38 -11.40 1.27
N VAL A 151 -6.99 -11.23 0.01
CA VAL A 151 -7.80 -10.58 -1.03
C VAL A 151 -9.12 -11.32 -1.23
N ALA A 152 -9.09 -12.65 -1.35
CA ALA A 152 -10.28 -13.47 -1.53
C ALA A 152 -11.26 -13.35 -0.34
N ARG A 153 -10.75 -13.18 0.88
CA ARG A 153 -11.57 -13.02 2.10
C ARG A 153 -12.10 -11.61 2.30
N ALA A 154 -11.46 -10.59 1.72
CA ALA A 154 -11.78 -9.19 1.98
C ALA A 154 -13.25 -8.77 1.73
N PRO A 155 -13.99 -9.29 0.72
CA PRO A 155 -15.41 -8.96 0.55
C PRO A 155 -16.29 -9.38 1.73
N SER A 156 -15.94 -10.47 2.42
CA SER A 156 -16.70 -10.95 3.59
C SER A 156 -16.55 -10.03 4.80
N LEU A 157 -15.42 -9.32 4.90
CA LEU A 157 -15.07 -8.42 5.98
C LEU A 157 -15.72 -7.02 5.85
N ARG A 158 -16.35 -6.71 4.70
CA ARG A 158 -17.09 -5.45 4.47
C ARG A 158 -18.47 -5.43 5.15
N ARG A 159 -19.01 -6.58 5.56
CA ARG A 159 -20.33 -6.68 6.22
C ARG A 159 -20.23 -6.38 7.71
N GLY A 160 -19.94 -5.12 8.06
CA GLY A 160 -19.82 -4.66 9.45
C GLY A 160 -20.34 -3.25 9.72
N THR A 161 -20.73 -2.49 8.68
CA THR A 161 -21.37 -1.18 8.86
C THR A 161 -22.87 -1.38 8.90
N THR A 162 -23.43 -1.35 10.11
CA THR A 162 -24.85 -1.28 10.43
C THR A 162 -25.61 -0.36 9.49
N ALA A 163 -26.67 -0.89 8.86
CA ALA A 163 -27.72 -0.07 8.28
C ALA A 163 -28.36 0.80 9.38
N PRO A 164 -28.72 2.07 9.11
CA PRO A 164 -29.46 2.86 10.08
C PRO A 164 -30.82 2.21 10.34
N ALA A 165 -31.13 1.99 11.62
CA ALA A 165 -32.46 1.58 12.04
C ALA A 165 -33.49 2.64 11.62
N SER A 166 -34.62 2.16 11.10
CA SER A 166 -35.75 2.94 10.60
C SER A 166 -36.50 3.68 11.71
#